data_AF-A0A1G9HVZ5-F1
#
_entry.id   AF-A0A1G9HVZ5-F1
#
_cell.length_a   1.000
_cell.length_b   1.000
_cell.length_c   1.000
_cell.angle_alpha   90.00
_cell.angle_beta   90.00
_cell.angle_gamma   90.00
#
_symmetry.space_group_name_H-M   'P 1'
#
loop_
_entity.id
_entity.type
_entity.pdbx_description
1 polymer ?
#
loop_
_entity_poly.entity_id
_entity_poly.type
_entity_poly.pdbx_seq_one_letter_code
_entity_poly.pdbx_strand_id
1 'polypeptide(L)' 'MEKNDWSRIIRAAGLLSYLGLVMIVAIGLGYFIGSFFDGLLSSEPWFSLLGLIIGVGGGFYGVYQIITGVMGDE' A
#
# COMPACT_ATOMS: atom_id res chain seq x y z
N MET A 1 -22.35 -19.91 -14.93
CA MET A 1 -21.69 -18.59 -14.78
C MET A 1 -21.68 -17.95 -16.14
N GLU A 2 -22.34 -16.81 -16.28
CA GLU A 2 -22.34 -16.05 -17.53
C GLU A 2 -20.94 -15.46 -17.78
N LYS A 3 -20.62 -15.16 -19.04
CA LYS A 3 -19.35 -14.51 -19.43
C LYS A 3 -19.11 -13.18 -18.68
N ASN A 4 -20.19 -12.52 -18.25
CA ASN A 4 -20.15 -11.31 -17.43
C ASN A 4 -19.66 -11.57 -16.00
N ASP A 5 -19.92 -12.74 -15.41
CA ASP A 5 -19.48 -13.08 -14.05
C ASP A 5 -17.95 -13.20 -13.98
N TRP A 6 -17.35 -13.91 -14.94
CA TRP A 6 -15.89 -14.05 -15.04
C TRP A 6 -15.19 -12.71 -15.21
N SER A 7 -15.75 -11.85 -16.06
CA SER A 7 -15.21 -10.51 -16.30
C SER A 7 -15.23 -9.65 -15.03
N ARG A 8 -16.28 -9.77 -14.21
CA ARG A 8 -16.38 -9.09 -12.91
C ARG A 8 -15.39 -9.63 -11.90
N ILE A 9 -15.23 -10.95 -11.80
CA ILE A 9 -14.28 -11.58 -10.88
C ILE A 9 -12.84 -11.18 -11.21
N ILE A 10 -12.46 -11.20 -12.49
CA ILE A 10 -11.10 -10.80 -12.92
C ILE A 10 -10.84 -9.33 -12.58
N ARG A 11 -11.82 -8.44 -12.81
CA ARG A 11 -11.69 -7.02 -12.45
C ARG A 11 -11.56 -6.83 -10.93
N ALA A 12 -12.39 -7.50 -10.14
CA ALA A 12 -12.33 -7.43 -8.68
C ALA A 12 -10.99 -7.96 -8.15
N ALA A 13 -10.50 -9.08 -8.68
CA ALA A 13 -9.20 -9.63 -8.34
C ALA A 13 -8.07 -8.66 -8.69
N GLY A 14 -8.11 -8.04 -9.89
CA GLY A 14 -7.12 -7.04 -10.30
C GLY A 14 -7.08 -5.82 -9.38
N LEU A 15 -8.25 -5.31 -8.98
CA LEU A 15 -8.36 -4.21 -8.01
C LEU A 15 -7.78 -4.61 -6.66
N LEU A 16 -8.14 -5.78 -6.12
CA LEU A 16 -7.62 -6.26 -4.84
C LEU A 16 -6.10 -6.45 -4.88
N SER A 17 -5.57 -7.02 -5.96
CA SER A 17 -4.12 -7.15 -6.16
C SER A 17 -3.43 -5.80 -6.22
N TYR A 18 -4.01 -4.83 -6.92
CA TYR A 18 -3.48 -3.47 -7.00
C TYR A 18 -3.44 -2.79 -5.62
N LEU A 19 -4.52 -2.87 -4.84
CA LEU A 19 -4.55 -2.34 -3.47
C LEU A 19 -3.49 -2.99 -2.58
N GLY A 20 -3.33 -4.32 -2.67
CA GLY A 20 -2.29 -5.05 -1.95
C GLY A 20 -0.88 -4.60 -2.34
N LEU A 21 -0.62 -4.38 -3.64
CA LEU A 21 0.66 -3.86 -4.13
C LEU A 21 0.94 -2.46 -3.61
N VAL A 22 -0.06 -1.56 -3.61
CA VAL A 22 0.08 -0.20 -3.05
C VAL A 22 0.52 -0.27 -1.59
N MET A 23 -0.10 -1.15 -0.79
CA MET A 23 0.27 -1.35 0.62
C MET A 23 1.71 -1.85 0.78
N ILE A 24 2.08 -2.92 0.06
CA ILE A 24 3.41 -3.52 0.16
C ILE A 24 4.49 -2.52 -0.26
N VAL A 25 4.26 -1.78 -1.35
CA VAL A 25 5.20 -0.77 -1.84
C VAL A 25 5.34 0.37 -0.83
N ALA A 26 4.24 0.89 -0.28
CA ALA A 26 4.30 1.97 0.70
C ALA A 26 5.05 1.57 1.98
N ILE A 27 4.76 0.38 2.52
CA ILE A 27 5.43 -0.16 3.72
C ILE A 27 6.91 -0.43 3.41
N GLY A 28 7.19 -1.08 2.29
CA GLY A 28 8.55 -1.43 1.88
C GLY A 28 9.43 -0.19 1.66
N LEU A 29 8.90 0.85 1.03
CA LEU A 29 9.60 2.13 0.86
C LEU A 29 9.84 2.82 2.20
N GLY A 30 8.82 2.88 3.07
CA GLY A 30 8.96 3.49 4.39
C GLY A 30 10.03 2.81 5.24
N TYR A 31 10.02 1.47 5.27
CA TYR A 31 11.04 0.69 5.96
C TYR A 31 12.43 0.84 5.34
N PHE A 32 12.55 0.76 4.01
CA PHE A 32 13.86 0.84 3.35
C PHE A 32 14.52 2.21 3.54
N ILE A 33 13.73 3.28 3.43
CA ILE A 33 14.20 4.64 3.73
C ILE A 33 14.60 4.75 5.21
N GLY A 34 13.77 4.25 6.13
CA GLY A 34 14.07 4.26 7.56
C GLY A 34 15.36 3.48 7.90
N SER A 35 15.54 2.31 7.30
CA SER A 35 16.72 1.46 7.47
C SER A 35 17.99 2.10 6.92
N PHE A 36 17.89 2.84 5.82
CA PHE A 36 19.01 3.63 5.29
C PHE A 36 19.47 4.70 6.29
N PHE A 37 18.52 5.39 6.94
CA PHE A 37 18.83 6.38 7.99
C PHE A 37 19.39 5.73 9.26
N ASP A 38 18.82 4.62 9.71
CA ASP A 38 19.34 3.88 10.87
C ASP A 38 20.80 3.45 10.66
N GLY A 39 21.13 2.96 9.46
CA GLY A 39 22.49 2.56 9.10
C GLY A 39 23.47 3.74 9.05
N LEU A 40 23.04 4.90 8.57
CA LEU A 40 23.89 6.10 8.52
C LEU A 40 24.21 6.64 9.93
N LEU A 41 23.25 6.57 10.84
CA LEU A 41 23.37 7.09 12.21
C LEU A 41 23.94 6.05 13.19
N SER A 42 24.16 4.79 12.75
CA SER A 42 24.44 3.64 13.62
C SER A 42 23.44 3.54 14.78
N SER A 43 22.21 3.97 14.55
CA SER A 43 21.15 3.94 15.54
C SER A 43 20.48 2.57 15.54
N GLU A 44 19.96 2.19 16.70
CA GLU A 44 18.94 1.15 16.80
C GLU A 44 17.77 1.45 15.83
N PRO A 45 16.97 0.44 15.42
CA PRO A 45 16.05 0.52 14.26
C PRO A 45 14.81 1.39 14.48
N TRP A 46 14.99 2.60 14.99
CA TRP A 46 13.96 3.57 15.32
C TRP A 46 13.41 4.26 14.07
N PHE A 47 14.28 4.63 13.12
CA PHE A 47 13.83 5.25 11.86
C PHE A 47 13.13 4.23 10.96
N SER A 48 13.57 2.97 10.96
CA SER A 48 12.87 1.85 10.30
C SER A 48 11.47 1.66 10.87
N LEU A 49 11.32 1.71 12.20
CA LEU A 49 10.03 1.56 12.86
C LEU A 49 9.08 2.72 12.54
N LEU A 50 9.58 3.96 12.61
CA LEU A 50 8.82 5.15 12.23
C LEU A 50 8.44 5.12 10.74
N GLY A 51 9.40 4.78 9.87
CA GLY A 51 9.18 4.61 8.44
C GLY A 51 8.15 3.55 8.14
N LEU A 52 8.12 2.45 8.90
CA LEU A 52 7.12 1.40 8.77
C LEU A 52 5.73 1.89 9.19
N ILE A 53 5.59 2.64 10.29
CA ILE A 53 4.32 3.24 10.71
C ILE A 53 3.81 4.22 9.64
N ILE A 54 4.70 5.07 9.11
CA ILE A 54 4.37 6.02 8.04
C ILE A 54 3.98 5.27 6.76
N GLY A 55 4.72 4.21 6.39
CA GLY A 55 4.44 3.40 5.22
C GLY A 55 3.10 2.65 5.32
N VAL A 56 2.77 2.13 6.50
CA VAL A 56 1.45 1.53 6.78
C VAL A 56 0.37 2.59 6.66
N GLY A 57 0.51 3.73 7.35
CA GLY A 57 -0.48 4.81 7.33
C GLY A 57 -0.70 5.39 5.93
N GLY A 58 0.38 5.64 5.20
CA GLY A 58 0.35 6.13 3.81
C GLY A 58 -0.22 5.12 2.84
N GLY A 59 0.09 3.83 3.01
CA GLY A 59 -0.53 2.75 2.24
C GLY A 59 -2.04 2.71 2.46
N PHE A 60 -2.49 2.73 3.72
CA PHE A 60 -3.91 2.75 4.06
C PHE A 60 -4.61 3.98 3.50
N TYR A 61 -3.98 5.16 3.59
CA TYR A 61 -4.50 6.39 2.99
C TYR A 61 -4.62 6.27 1.47
N GLY A 62 -3.63 5.70 0.79
CA GLY A 62 -3.66 5.43 -0.64
C GLY A 62 -4.80 4.49 -1.03
N VAL A 63 -4.97 3.39 -0.29
CA VAL A 63 -6.10 2.45 -0.48
C VAL A 63 -7.44 3.15 -0.25
N TYR A 64 -7.56 3.95 0.82
CA TYR A 64 -8.75 4.72 1.12
C TYR A 64 -9.09 5.67 -0.03
N GLN A 65 -8.11 6.40 -0.56
CA GLN A 65 -8.28 7.32 -1.68
C GLN A 65 -8.67 6.60 -2.97
N ILE A 66 -8.16 5.39 -3.22
CA ILE A 66 -8.56 4.58 -4.39
C ILE A 66 -10.02 4.14 -4.24
N ILE A 67 -10.41 3.66 -3.06
CA ILE A 67 -11.78 3.20 -2.81
C ILE A 67 -12.77 4.37 -2.89
N THR A 68 -12.45 5.51 -2.27
CA THR A 68 -13.31 6.70 -2.30
C THR A 68 -13.29 7.40 -3.64
N GLY A 69 -12.18 7.38 -4.38
CA GLY A 69 -12.09 7.88 -5.75
C GLY A 69 -12.93 7.05 -6.71
N VAL A 70 -12.80 5.72 -6.67
CA VAL A 70 -13.63 4.80 -7.49
C VAL A 70 -15.12 4.91 -7.18
N MET A 71 -15.48 5.37 -5.97
CA MET A 71 -16.87 5.54 -5.52
C MET A 71 -17.36 6.99 -5.57
N GLY A 72 -16.48 7.96 -5.80
CA GLY A 72 -16.75 9.39 -5.77
C GLY A 72 -17.07 10.00 -7.14
N ASP A 73 -17.13 9.16 -8.19
CA ASP A 73 -17.49 9.53 -9.56
C ASP A 73 -19.02 9.60 -9.78
N GLU A 74 -19.82 9.89 -8.74
CA GLU A 74 -21.27 10.13 -8.80
C GLU A 74 -21.64 11.53 -8.28
#